data_AF-A0A5S4EU52-F1
#
_entry.id   AF-A0A5S4EU52-F1
#
_cell.length_a   1.000
_cell.length_b   1.000
_cell.length_c   1.000
_cell.angle_alpha   90.00
_cell.angle_beta   90.00
_cell.angle_gamma   90.00
#
_symmetry.space_group_name_H-M   'P 1'
#
loop_
_entity.id
_entity.type
_entity.pdbx_description
1 polymer ?
#
loop_
_entity_poly.entity_id
_entity_poly.type
_entity_poly.pdbx_seq_one_letter_code
_entity_poly.pdbx_strand_id
1 'polypeptide(L)'
;MEQRPNVHRQVPMFVDAHDEGTSSMTMIQTLLLIAVAVLVGILLIRFFVARRSESERAEREARAQAAREAERQAADNAARQAAAAAARRLAERQATEKAEREAAEAAARREAERQAAEAAARREAERQAVEATARREAESQAAEASARREAERQAADAAARREAESQAAEAAARREAERQAAEAAARSEAERQAAEAAARREAERQAAEAAARREAERQAAEATARREAESQAAEASARREAERQAAEAAARREAERQAAEASARREAERQAAEAAARREAERQAAQREADRLAIEKALHEEENERQAIETAIEHETQRQAAEEAQRRSLAASAAALVPKIKAEEQTVVMIADDSKVVRVKTSRLLTAHRYQVLMAEDGLDAARQIEVSTPDVLVTDEDMPGMNGLQLARQLRANPRTARLPIILVTSDNEQLRANAAAAGVDVVLGKPYPEEQLISHIQQLLRNQANA
;
A
#
# COMPACT_ATOMS: atom_id res chain seq x y z
N MET A 1 -94.72 -127.46 -89.39
CA MET A 1 -94.19 -128.43 -90.41
C MET A 1 -94.82 -129.85 -90.11
N GLU A 2 -95.20 -130.77 -91.09
CA GLU A 2 -95.92 -132.15 -90.97
C GLU A 2 -95.74 -133.18 -92.20
N GLN A 3 -96.41 -134.35 -92.61
CA GLN A 3 -97.78 -135.04 -92.59
C GLN A 3 -97.88 -136.65 -92.84
N ARG A 4 -98.89 -137.34 -93.53
CA ARG A 4 -99.34 -138.84 -93.41
C ARG A 4 -99.99 -139.68 -94.65
N PRO A 5 -100.32 -141.06 -94.63
CA PRO A 5 -100.63 -142.04 -95.79
C PRO A 5 -101.91 -143.05 -95.83
N ASN A 6 -102.03 -144.13 -96.73
CA ASN A 6 -103.20 -145.11 -97.07
C ASN A 6 -102.78 -146.56 -97.70
N VAL A 7 -103.41 -147.70 -98.23
CA VAL A 7 -104.66 -148.36 -98.94
C VAL A 7 -104.69 -149.99 -98.85
N HIS A 8 -105.35 -151.06 -99.50
CA HIS A 8 -106.51 -151.61 -100.40
C HIS A 8 -106.44 -153.22 -100.62
N ARG A 9 -107.19 -154.18 -101.35
CA ARG A 9 -108.58 -154.60 -101.92
C ARG A 9 -108.64 -155.97 -102.83
N GLN A 10 -109.68 -156.91 -102.92
CA GLN A 10 -110.11 -157.91 -104.08
C GLN A 10 -111.15 -159.15 -103.82
N VAL A 11 -111.76 -159.95 -104.83
CA VAL A 11 -112.65 -161.26 -104.72
C VAL A 11 -112.88 -162.39 -105.91
N PRO A 12 -114.07 -162.91 -106.51
CA PRO A 12 -114.50 -164.40 -106.75
C PRO A 12 -115.21 -165.00 -108.12
N MET A 13 -115.70 -166.31 -108.23
CA MET A 13 -116.32 -167.16 -109.41
C MET A 13 -117.19 -168.48 -109.01
N PHE A 14 -117.88 -169.50 -109.70
CA PHE A 14 -118.61 -170.00 -111.00
C PHE A 14 -119.43 -171.41 -110.75
N VAL A 15 -120.14 -172.39 -111.49
CA VAL A 15 -120.55 -173.06 -112.86
C VAL A 15 -121.98 -173.85 -112.78
N ASP A 16 -122.67 -174.88 -113.47
CA ASP A 16 -122.73 -175.95 -114.61
C ASP A 16 -124.24 -176.56 -114.87
N ALA A 17 -124.85 -177.62 -115.56
CA ALA A 17 -124.69 -178.89 -116.44
C ALA A 17 -126.02 -179.51 -117.21
N HIS A 18 -126.15 -180.81 -117.73
CA HIS A 18 -127.15 -181.49 -118.74
C HIS A 18 -127.54 -183.07 -118.55
N ASP A 19 -128.31 -184.03 -119.25
CA ASP A 19 -129.47 -184.36 -120.28
C ASP A 19 -129.85 -185.97 -120.32
N GLU A 20 -130.62 -186.85 -121.10
CA GLU A 20 -131.60 -187.06 -122.32
C GLU A 20 -132.28 -188.56 -122.48
N GLY A 21 -133.29 -188.95 -123.37
CA GLY A 21 -133.68 -190.37 -123.89
C GLY A 21 -135.15 -190.85 -124.45
N THR A 22 -135.38 -191.98 -125.25
CA THR A 22 -136.74 -192.46 -125.84
C THR A 22 -137.23 -193.97 -126.02
N SER A 23 -138.55 -194.24 -125.82
CA SER A 23 -139.39 -195.37 -126.37
C SER A 23 -140.94 -195.23 -126.17
N SER A 24 -141.84 -195.94 -126.91
CA SER A 24 -143.34 -195.89 -126.75
C SER A 24 -144.20 -197.01 -127.45
N MET A 25 -145.47 -197.24 -127.04
CA MET A 25 -146.56 -198.09 -127.62
C MET A 25 -147.97 -197.60 -127.20
N THR A 26 -148.65 -196.57 -127.74
CA THR A 26 -148.34 -195.54 -128.75
C THR A 26 -149.33 -194.36 -128.65
N MET A 27 -150.56 -194.56 -128.15
CA MET A 27 -151.59 -193.51 -127.99
C MET A 27 -152.13 -193.32 -126.56
N ILE A 28 -152.77 -194.34 -125.96
CA ILE A 28 -153.47 -194.18 -124.67
C ILE A 28 -152.49 -193.75 -123.57
N GLN A 29 -151.32 -194.39 -123.54
CA GLN A 29 -150.22 -194.06 -122.62
C GLN A 29 -149.68 -192.63 -122.86
N THR A 30 -149.67 -192.17 -124.11
CA THR A 30 -149.23 -190.82 -124.51
C THR A 30 -150.18 -189.73 -124.03
N LEU A 31 -151.50 -189.94 -124.16
CA LEU A 31 -152.52 -189.04 -123.62
C LEU A 31 -152.51 -189.02 -122.09
N LEU A 32 -152.33 -190.17 -121.44
CA LEU A 32 -152.18 -190.25 -119.98
C LEU A 32 -150.93 -189.51 -119.50
N LEU A 33 -149.80 -189.65 -120.20
CA LEU A 33 -148.57 -188.91 -119.92
C LEU A 33 -148.75 -187.40 -120.05
N ILE A 34 -149.47 -186.92 -121.08
CA ILE A 34 -149.77 -185.49 -121.24
C ILE A 34 -150.64 -184.99 -120.07
N ALA A 35 -151.68 -185.74 -119.67
CA ALA A 35 -152.51 -185.38 -118.54
C ALA A 35 -151.74 -185.32 -117.21
N VAL A 36 -150.85 -186.30 -116.96
CA VAL A 36 -149.95 -186.33 -115.79
C VAL A 36 -148.94 -185.18 -115.84
N ALA A 37 -148.34 -184.89 -116.99
CA ALA A 37 -147.38 -183.80 -117.16
C ALA A 37 -148.01 -182.42 -116.89
N VAL A 38 -149.24 -182.20 -117.37
CA VAL A 38 -150.01 -180.97 -117.07
C VAL A 38 -150.32 -180.87 -115.57
N LEU A 39 -150.72 -181.97 -114.92
CA LEU A 39 -150.99 -181.98 -113.48
C LEU A 39 -149.72 -181.69 -112.65
N VAL A 40 -148.59 -182.28 -113.02
CA VAL A 40 -147.27 -182.03 -112.42
C VAL A 40 -146.83 -180.57 -112.64
N GLY A 41 -147.02 -180.02 -113.83
CA GLY A 41 -146.73 -178.61 -114.12
C GLY A 41 -147.54 -177.64 -113.24
N ILE A 42 -148.84 -177.90 -113.06
CA ILE A 42 -149.71 -177.10 -112.16
C ILE A 42 -149.25 -177.21 -110.71
N LEU A 43 -148.85 -178.41 -110.25
CA LEU A 43 -148.31 -178.64 -108.91
C LEU A 43 -146.98 -177.91 -108.68
N LEU A 44 -146.06 -177.92 -109.64
CA LEU A 44 -144.78 -177.22 -109.56
C LEU A 44 -144.97 -175.69 -109.52
N ILE A 45 -145.89 -175.14 -110.33
CA ILE A 45 -146.24 -173.72 -110.27
C ILE A 45 -146.84 -173.37 -108.91
N ARG A 46 -147.77 -174.18 -108.38
CA ARG A 46 -148.34 -174.00 -107.03
C ARG A 46 -147.27 -174.04 -105.94
N PHE A 47 -146.32 -174.96 -106.00
CA PHE A 47 -145.22 -175.07 -105.04
C PHE A 47 -144.27 -173.87 -105.10
N PHE A 48 -143.89 -173.41 -106.29
CA PHE A 48 -142.97 -172.28 -106.45
C PHE A 48 -143.61 -170.95 -106.02
N VAL A 49 -144.89 -170.73 -106.33
CA VAL A 49 -145.65 -169.55 -105.88
C VAL A 49 -145.83 -169.56 -104.35
N ALA A 50 -146.13 -170.70 -103.74
CA ALA A 50 -146.21 -170.82 -102.29
C ALA A 50 -144.87 -170.46 -101.62
N ARG A 51 -143.76 -171.07 -102.07
CA ARG A 51 -142.43 -170.86 -101.49
C ARG A 51 -141.90 -169.43 -101.63
N ARG A 52 -142.34 -168.68 -102.65
CA ARG A 52 -142.00 -167.25 -102.80
C ARG A 52 -142.72 -166.37 -101.76
N SER A 53 -143.93 -166.75 -101.34
CA SER A 53 -144.77 -165.92 -100.46
C SER A 53 -144.29 -165.81 -99.00
N GLU A 54 -143.50 -166.78 -98.52
CA GLU A 54 -142.95 -166.77 -97.16
C GLU A 54 -141.72 -165.85 -97.03
N SER A 55 -140.88 -165.80 -98.07
CA SER A 55 -139.66 -164.98 -98.09
C SER A 55 -139.94 -163.47 -97.91
N GLU A 56 -141.02 -162.96 -98.49
CA GLU A 56 -141.37 -161.54 -98.45
C GLU A 56 -142.02 -161.09 -97.13
N ARG A 57 -142.37 -162.04 -96.22
CA ARG A 57 -142.92 -161.74 -94.90
C ARG A 57 -141.80 -161.50 -93.87
N ALA A 58 -140.83 -162.41 -93.80
CA ALA A 58 -139.70 -162.31 -92.88
C ALA A 58 -138.91 -161.00 -93.04
N GLU A 59 -138.75 -160.51 -94.28
CA GLU A 59 -138.00 -159.28 -94.55
C GLU A 59 -138.69 -158.00 -94.05
N ARG A 60 -140.02 -158.01 -93.86
CA ARG A 60 -140.77 -156.84 -93.39
C ARG A 60 -140.72 -156.70 -91.87
N GLU A 61 -140.73 -157.80 -91.13
CA GLU A 61 -140.66 -157.78 -89.67
C GLU A 61 -139.29 -157.32 -89.16
N ALA A 62 -138.21 -157.76 -89.81
CA ALA A 62 -136.84 -157.32 -89.49
C ALA A 62 -136.67 -155.79 -89.63
N ARG A 63 -137.22 -155.18 -90.68
CA ARG A 63 -137.18 -153.72 -90.90
C ARG A 63 -138.01 -152.94 -89.87
N ALA A 64 -139.07 -153.54 -89.32
CA ALA A 64 -139.92 -152.91 -88.31
C ALA A 64 -139.29 -152.88 -86.90
N GLN A 65 -138.39 -153.82 -86.58
CA GLN A 65 -137.65 -153.81 -85.31
C GLN A 65 -136.57 -152.71 -85.29
N ALA A 66 -135.74 -152.63 -86.34
CA ALA A 66 -134.61 -151.70 -86.40
C ALA A 66 -134.99 -150.21 -86.20
N ALA A 67 -136.18 -149.81 -86.67
CA ALA A 67 -136.67 -148.43 -86.50
C ALA A 67 -136.91 -148.05 -85.02
N ARG A 68 -137.31 -149.00 -84.16
CA ARG A 68 -137.68 -148.73 -82.76
C ARG A 68 -136.49 -148.56 -81.82
N GLU A 69 -135.32 -149.10 -82.19
CA GLU A 69 -134.10 -148.94 -81.38
C GLU A 69 -133.45 -147.56 -81.60
N ALA A 70 -133.47 -147.06 -82.84
CA ALA A 70 -132.94 -145.73 -83.17
C ALA A 70 -133.64 -144.59 -82.41
N GLU A 71 -134.97 -144.66 -82.29
CA GLU A 71 -135.78 -143.64 -81.62
C GLU A 71 -135.48 -143.55 -80.11
N ARG A 72 -135.22 -144.69 -79.46
CA ARG A 72 -134.78 -144.73 -78.04
C ARG A 72 -133.44 -144.04 -77.82
N GLN A 73 -132.46 -144.24 -78.71
CA GLN A 73 -131.11 -143.66 -78.55
C GLN A 73 -131.08 -142.13 -78.70
N ALA A 74 -132.06 -141.55 -79.41
CA ALA A 74 -132.18 -140.09 -79.54
C ALA A 74 -132.59 -139.43 -78.20
N ALA A 75 -133.52 -140.05 -77.46
CA ALA A 75 -134.07 -139.48 -76.22
C ALA A 75 -133.03 -139.35 -75.08
N ASP A 76 -132.24 -140.40 -74.84
CA ASP A 76 -131.24 -140.42 -73.77
C ASP A 76 -130.15 -139.35 -73.94
N ASN A 77 -129.79 -139.03 -75.18
CA ASN A 77 -128.77 -138.02 -75.47
C ASN A 77 -129.27 -136.59 -75.18
N ALA A 78 -130.55 -136.29 -75.43
CA ALA A 78 -131.14 -134.99 -75.12
C ALA A 78 -131.17 -134.72 -73.60
N ALA A 79 -131.55 -135.72 -72.79
CA ALA A 79 -131.62 -135.60 -71.34
C ALA A 79 -130.26 -135.22 -70.70
N ARG A 80 -129.16 -135.82 -71.19
CA ARG A 80 -127.80 -135.54 -70.69
C ARG A 80 -127.35 -134.10 -70.93
N GLN A 81 -127.73 -133.49 -72.06
CA GLN A 81 -127.34 -132.12 -72.39
C GLN A 81 -128.04 -131.08 -71.49
N ALA A 82 -129.32 -131.31 -71.15
CA ALA A 82 -130.08 -130.42 -70.27
C ALA A 82 -129.47 -130.33 -68.85
N ALA A 83 -129.03 -131.47 -68.28
CA ALA A 83 -128.43 -131.52 -66.95
C ALA A 83 -127.12 -130.71 -66.86
N ALA A 84 -126.26 -130.80 -67.88
CA ALA A 84 -124.99 -130.07 -67.93
C ALA A 84 -125.16 -128.53 -67.97
N ALA A 85 -126.23 -128.04 -68.59
CA ALA A 85 -126.53 -126.61 -68.66
C ALA A 85 -127.01 -126.03 -67.32
N ALA A 86 -127.70 -126.82 -66.49
CA ALA A 86 -128.19 -126.39 -65.18
C ALA A 86 -127.03 -126.15 -64.19
N ALA A 87 -126.03 -127.04 -64.17
CA ALA A 87 -124.91 -126.98 -63.22
C ALA A 87 -124.07 -125.69 -63.33
N ARG A 88 -123.83 -125.19 -64.55
CA ARG A 88 -123.02 -123.96 -64.77
C ARG A 88 -123.64 -122.72 -64.12
N ARG A 89 -124.95 -122.52 -64.26
CA ARG A 89 -125.68 -121.35 -63.75
C ARG A 89 -125.67 -121.24 -62.22
N LEU A 90 -125.48 -122.36 -61.51
CA LEU A 90 -125.39 -122.36 -60.06
C LEU A 90 -124.04 -121.82 -59.57
N ALA A 91 -122.95 -122.22 -60.25
CA ALA A 91 -121.59 -121.81 -59.89
C ALA A 91 -121.35 -120.30 -60.10
N GLU A 92 -121.90 -119.71 -61.16
CA GLU A 92 -121.75 -118.28 -61.48
C GLU A 92 -122.31 -117.37 -60.37
N ARG A 93 -123.48 -117.71 -59.79
CA ARG A 93 -124.08 -116.93 -58.68
C ARG A 93 -123.26 -116.95 -57.40
N GLN A 94 -122.66 -118.10 -57.09
CA GLN A 94 -121.85 -118.26 -55.88
C GLN A 94 -120.53 -117.46 -55.94
N ALA A 95 -120.04 -117.16 -57.14
CA ALA A 95 -118.87 -116.30 -57.32
C ALA A 95 -119.18 -114.81 -57.04
N THR A 96 -120.35 -114.30 -57.48
CA THR A 96 -120.73 -112.89 -57.31
C THR A 96 -120.96 -112.52 -55.84
N GLU A 97 -121.71 -113.33 -55.08
CA GLU A 97 -122.03 -113.05 -53.67
C GLU A 97 -120.80 -112.97 -52.76
N LYS A 98 -119.71 -113.67 -53.13
CA LYS A 98 -118.43 -113.61 -52.41
C LYS A 98 -117.72 -112.26 -52.61
N ALA A 99 -117.68 -111.77 -53.84
CA ALA A 99 -116.95 -110.55 -54.20
C ALA A 99 -117.54 -109.29 -53.53
N GLU A 100 -118.87 -109.21 -53.40
CA GLU A 100 -119.55 -108.06 -52.78
C GLU A 100 -119.21 -107.92 -51.28
N ARG A 101 -119.09 -109.03 -50.55
CA ARG A 101 -118.68 -109.02 -49.14
C ARG A 101 -117.25 -108.52 -48.93
N GLU A 102 -116.31 -108.97 -49.76
CA GLU A 102 -114.89 -108.61 -49.65
C GLU A 102 -114.68 -107.10 -49.95
N ALA A 103 -115.49 -106.53 -50.85
CA ALA A 103 -115.48 -105.09 -51.12
C ALA A 103 -116.01 -104.23 -49.94
N ALA A 104 -117.06 -104.68 -49.26
CA ALA A 104 -117.67 -103.95 -48.16
C ALA A 104 -116.75 -103.83 -46.94
N GLU A 105 -116.04 -104.90 -46.57
CA GLU A 105 -115.13 -104.89 -45.41
C GLU A 105 -113.92 -103.96 -45.63
N ALA A 106 -113.42 -103.88 -46.87
CA ALA A 106 -112.31 -103.00 -47.24
C ALA A 106 -112.66 -101.50 -47.13
N ALA A 107 -113.94 -101.13 -47.30
CA ALA A 107 -114.39 -99.75 -47.16
C ALA A 107 -114.36 -99.28 -45.70
N ALA A 108 -114.91 -100.09 -44.78
CA ALA A 108 -115.03 -99.74 -43.37
C ALA A 108 -113.67 -99.47 -42.68
N ARG A 109 -112.63 -100.23 -43.04
CA ARG A 109 -111.27 -100.05 -42.48
C ARG A 109 -110.68 -98.66 -42.79
N ARG A 110 -110.84 -98.18 -44.03
CA ARG A 110 -110.31 -96.89 -44.48
C ARG A 110 -110.97 -95.70 -43.77
N GLU A 111 -112.26 -95.81 -43.42
CA GLU A 111 -112.95 -94.75 -42.68
C GLU A 111 -112.47 -94.64 -41.24
N ALA A 112 -112.24 -95.77 -40.56
CA ALA A 112 -111.66 -95.81 -39.22
C ALA A 112 -110.23 -95.21 -39.18
N GLU A 113 -109.39 -95.56 -40.16
CA GLU A 113 -108.03 -95.00 -40.29
C GLU A 113 -108.05 -93.47 -40.43
N ARG A 114 -108.98 -92.90 -41.22
CA ARG A 114 -109.10 -91.44 -41.41
C ARG A 114 -109.46 -90.72 -40.10
N GLN A 115 -110.39 -91.27 -39.32
CA GLN A 115 -110.83 -90.67 -38.05
C GLN A 115 -109.71 -90.67 -37.01
N ALA A 116 -108.89 -91.73 -36.95
CA ALA A 116 -107.74 -91.80 -36.07
C ALA A 116 -106.67 -90.74 -36.38
N ALA A 117 -106.41 -90.48 -37.67
CA ALA A 117 -105.46 -89.46 -38.11
C ALA A 117 -105.91 -88.03 -37.73
N GLU A 118 -107.19 -87.68 -37.92
CA GLU A 118 -107.71 -86.35 -37.57
C GLU A 118 -107.63 -86.08 -36.05
N ALA A 119 -107.91 -87.09 -35.23
CA ALA A 119 -107.82 -87.00 -33.78
C ALA A 119 -106.37 -86.83 -33.26
N ALA A 120 -105.38 -87.37 -33.98
CA ALA A 120 -103.97 -87.16 -33.67
C ALA A 120 -103.53 -85.71 -33.96
N ALA A 121 -103.87 -85.19 -35.13
CA ALA A 121 -103.48 -83.84 -35.57
C ALA A 121 -103.98 -82.73 -34.63
N ARG A 122 -105.21 -82.84 -34.11
CA ARG A 122 -105.75 -81.86 -33.14
C ARG A 122 -104.93 -81.80 -31.85
N ARG A 123 -104.55 -82.96 -31.29
CA ARG A 123 -103.77 -83.07 -30.04
C ARG A 123 -102.35 -82.51 -30.19
N GLU A 124 -101.79 -82.58 -31.39
CA GLU A 124 -100.48 -81.99 -31.69
C GLU A 124 -100.57 -80.46 -31.74
N ALA A 125 -101.57 -79.91 -32.45
CA ALA A 125 -101.82 -78.47 -32.52
C ALA A 125 -102.10 -77.85 -31.13
N GLU A 126 -102.89 -78.52 -30.28
CA GLU A 126 -103.16 -78.10 -28.90
C GLU A 126 -101.88 -77.98 -28.06
N ARG A 127 -100.94 -78.93 -28.21
CA ARG A 127 -99.64 -78.91 -27.51
C ARG A 127 -98.76 -77.75 -27.96
N GLN A 128 -98.62 -77.57 -29.28
CA GLN A 128 -97.81 -76.51 -29.85
C GLN A 128 -98.30 -75.11 -29.45
N ALA A 129 -99.62 -74.92 -29.31
CA ALA A 129 -100.20 -73.67 -28.82
C ALA A 129 -99.78 -73.35 -27.37
N VAL A 130 -99.87 -74.33 -26.46
CA VAL A 130 -99.50 -74.15 -25.04
C VAL A 130 -98.00 -73.87 -24.88
N GLU A 131 -97.15 -74.60 -25.61
CA GLU A 131 -95.70 -74.38 -25.61
C GLU A 131 -95.33 -72.98 -26.11
N ALA A 132 -95.98 -72.50 -27.17
CA ALA A 132 -95.77 -71.15 -27.70
C ALA A 132 -96.20 -70.04 -26.72
N THR A 133 -97.26 -70.24 -25.93
CA THR A 133 -97.64 -69.29 -24.87
C THR A 133 -96.64 -69.28 -23.71
N ALA A 134 -96.28 -70.45 -23.17
CA ALA A 134 -95.35 -70.54 -22.04
C ALA A 134 -93.97 -69.97 -22.39
N ARG A 135 -93.51 -70.17 -23.63
CA ARG A 135 -92.26 -69.59 -24.14
C ARG A 135 -92.30 -68.05 -24.15
N ARG A 136 -93.39 -67.44 -24.62
CA ARG A 136 -93.53 -65.97 -24.67
C ARG A 136 -93.56 -65.34 -23.27
N GLU A 137 -94.22 -65.99 -22.32
CA GLU A 137 -94.24 -65.54 -20.92
C GLU A 137 -92.84 -65.61 -20.30
N ALA A 138 -92.09 -66.70 -20.53
CA ALA A 138 -90.71 -66.83 -20.08
C ALA A 138 -89.76 -65.82 -20.74
N GLU A 139 -89.88 -65.58 -22.05
CA GLU A 139 -89.11 -64.56 -22.78
C GLU A 139 -89.40 -63.14 -22.26
N SER A 140 -90.67 -62.83 -21.94
CA SER A 140 -91.07 -61.55 -21.36
C SER A 140 -90.53 -61.36 -19.94
N GLN A 141 -90.64 -62.36 -19.07
CA GLN A 141 -90.13 -62.29 -17.69
C GLN A 141 -88.59 -62.18 -17.66
N ALA A 142 -87.90 -62.85 -18.59
CA ALA A 142 -86.44 -62.71 -18.73
C ALA A 142 -86.03 -61.29 -19.16
N ALA A 143 -86.78 -60.66 -20.07
CA ALA A 143 -86.53 -59.29 -20.52
C ALA A 143 -86.84 -58.24 -19.43
N GLU A 144 -87.90 -58.43 -18.63
CA GLU A 144 -88.19 -57.56 -17.49
C GLU A 144 -87.12 -57.70 -16.41
N ALA A 145 -86.67 -58.91 -16.11
CA ALA A 145 -85.60 -59.17 -15.14
C ALA A 145 -84.24 -58.62 -15.58
N SER A 146 -83.91 -58.61 -16.88
CA SER A 146 -82.68 -57.98 -17.38
C SER A 146 -82.77 -56.45 -17.36
N ALA A 147 -83.87 -55.86 -17.82
CA ALA A 147 -84.10 -54.42 -17.77
C ALA A 147 -84.06 -53.87 -16.32
N ARG A 148 -84.65 -54.60 -15.37
CA ARG A 148 -84.60 -54.26 -13.94
C ARG A 148 -83.17 -54.29 -13.40
N ARG A 149 -82.39 -55.34 -13.69
CA ARG A 149 -80.97 -55.44 -13.26
C ARG A 149 -80.11 -54.35 -13.89
N GLU A 150 -80.39 -53.97 -15.14
CA GLU A 150 -79.70 -52.86 -15.79
C GLU A 150 -80.05 -51.52 -15.12
N ALA A 151 -81.32 -51.26 -14.80
CA ALA A 151 -81.74 -50.06 -14.07
C ALA A 151 -81.15 -50.01 -12.64
N GLU A 152 -81.15 -51.12 -11.90
CA GLU A 152 -80.53 -51.24 -10.58
C GLU A 152 -79.02 -50.98 -10.65
N ARG A 153 -78.33 -51.49 -11.69
CA ARG A 153 -76.92 -51.18 -11.94
C ARG A 153 -76.70 -49.71 -12.29
N GLN A 154 -77.46 -49.14 -13.22
CA GLN A 154 -77.33 -47.73 -13.63
C GLN A 154 -77.57 -46.78 -12.44
N ALA A 155 -78.50 -47.12 -11.55
CA ALA A 155 -78.71 -46.39 -10.30
C ALA A 155 -77.51 -46.49 -9.34
N ALA A 156 -76.91 -47.68 -9.19
CA ALA A 156 -75.70 -47.87 -8.38
C ALA A 156 -74.48 -47.13 -8.98
N ASP A 157 -74.24 -47.24 -10.29
CA ASP A 157 -73.18 -46.54 -11.01
C ASP A 157 -73.37 -45.00 -10.90
N ALA A 158 -74.61 -44.50 -10.91
CA ALA A 158 -74.91 -43.08 -10.70
C ALA A 158 -74.75 -42.62 -9.24
N ALA A 159 -75.07 -43.47 -8.26
CA ALA A 159 -74.85 -43.18 -6.85
C ALA A 159 -73.35 -43.10 -6.53
N ALA A 160 -72.57 -44.09 -6.98
CA ALA A 160 -71.11 -44.12 -6.80
C ALA A 160 -70.41 -42.92 -7.45
N ARG A 161 -70.89 -42.44 -8.61
CA ARG A 161 -70.38 -41.21 -9.22
C ARG A 161 -70.65 -39.98 -8.36
N ARG A 162 -71.87 -39.80 -7.85
CA ARG A 162 -72.22 -38.67 -6.97
C ARG A 162 -71.43 -38.69 -5.67
N GLU A 163 -71.19 -39.87 -5.11
CA GLU A 163 -70.35 -40.03 -3.92
C GLU A 163 -68.89 -39.65 -4.22
N ALA A 164 -68.31 -40.14 -5.32
CA ALA A 164 -66.97 -39.79 -5.76
C ALA A 164 -66.82 -38.29 -6.10
N GLU A 165 -67.83 -37.68 -6.73
CA GLU A 165 -67.90 -36.25 -7.01
C GLU A 165 -67.94 -35.43 -5.70
N SER A 166 -68.74 -35.86 -4.71
CA SER A 166 -68.81 -35.23 -3.39
C SER A 166 -67.49 -35.35 -2.62
N GLN A 167 -66.87 -36.54 -2.61
CA GLN A 167 -65.57 -36.77 -1.98
C GLN A 167 -64.45 -35.96 -2.66
N ALA A 168 -64.48 -35.85 -3.99
CA ALA A 168 -63.54 -35.02 -4.75
C ALA A 168 -63.72 -33.52 -4.48
N ALA A 169 -64.97 -33.05 -4.39
CA ALA A 169 -65.29 -31.67 -4.02
C ALA A 169 -64.84 -31.34 -2.58
N GLU A 170 -65.08 -32.24 -1.63
CA GLU A 170 -64.61 -32.06 -0.25
C GLU A 170 -63.07 -32.07 -0.16
N ALA A 171 -62.40 -32.99 -0.87
CA ALA A 171 -60.94 -33.03 -0.95
C ALA A 171 -60.35 -31.78 -1.60
N ALA A 172 -61.03 -31.20 -2.61
CA ALA A 172 -60.65 -29.93 -3.20
C ALA A 172 -60.82 -28.76 -2.22
N ALA A 173 -61.95 -28.68 -1.52
CA ALA A 173 -62.22 -27.66 -0.51
C ALA A 173 -61.23 -27.72 0.67
N ARG A 174 -60.88 -28.94 1.14
CA ARG A 174 -59.83 -29.14 2.16
C ARG A 174 -58.47 -28.64 1.70
N ARG A 175 -58.04 -29.00 0.48
CA ARG A 175 -56.77 -28.53 -0.12
C ARG A 175 -56.74 -27.01 -0.33
N GLU A 176 -57.87 -26.41 -0.69
CA GLU A 176 -58.00 -24.95 -0.79
C GLU A 176 -57.88 -24.28 0.59
N ALA A 177 -58.55 -24.80 1.62
CA ALA A 177 -58.43 -24.29 2.98
C ALA A 177 -56.99 -24.46 3.53
N GLU A 178 -56.33 -25.59 3.28
CA GLU A 178 -54.92 -25.84 3.60
C GLU A 178 -54.00 -24.83 2.90
N ARG A 179 -54.22 -24.57 1.60
CA ARG A 179 -53.49 -23.53 0.85
C ARG A 179 -53.71 -22.14 1.45
N GLN A 180 -54.95 -21.75 1.73
CA GLN A 180 -55.27 -20.43 2.27
C GLN A 180 -54.68 -20.25 3.67
N ALA A 181 -54.68 -21.29 4.51
CA ALA A 181 -54.01 -21.29 5.81
C ALA A 181 -52.48 -21.17 5.68
N ALA A 182 -51.86 -21.89 4.74
CA ALA A 182 -50.43 -21.79 4.47
C ALA A 182 -50.03 -20.41 3.92
N GLU A 183 -50.83 -19.83 3.02
CA GLU A 183 -50.62 -18.47 2.54
C GLU A 183 -50.76 -17.42 3.65
N ALA A 184 -51.76 -17.57 4.54
CA ALA A 184 -51.95 -16.67 5.68
C ALA A 184 -50.79 -16.77 6.68
N ALA A 185 -50.32 -17.98 6.98
CA ALA A 185 -49.15 -18.21 7.83
C ALA A 185 -47.88 -17.60 7.20
N ALA A 186 -47.64 -17.81 5.91
CA ALA A 186 -46.50 -17.24 5.18
C ALA A 186 -46.53 -15.71 5.14
N ARG A 187 -47.72 -15.09 4.99
CA ARG A 187 -47.88 -13.62 5.08
C ARG A 187 -47.57 -13.11 6.48
N SER A 188 -48.10 -13.74 7.53
CA SER A 188 -47.84 -13.32 8.93
C SER A 188 -46.36 -13.48 9.31
N GLU A 189 -45.70 -14.54 8.83
CA GLU A 189 -44.25 -14.70 9.00
C GLU A 189 -43.48 -13.61 8.24
N ALA A 190 -43.83 -13.32 6.98
CA ALA A 190 -43.18 -12.27 6.21
C ALA A 190 -43.36 -10.88 6.84
N GLU A 191 -44.55 -10.58 7.37
CA GLU A 191 -44.84 -9.35 8.14
C GLU A 191 -43.99 -9.27 9.42
N ARG A 192 -43.87 -10.37 10.17
CA ARG A 192 -43.01 -10.47 11.36
C ARG A 192 -41.53 -10.23 11.00
N GLN A 193 -41.03 -10.88 9.95
CA GLN A 193 -39.66 -10.72 9.48
C GLN A 193 -39.39 -9.29 8.98
N ALA A 194 -40.35 -8.68 8.29
CA ALA A 194 -40.24 -7.28 7.85
C ALA A 194 -40.24 -6.30 9.04
N ALA A 195 -41.09 -6.52 10.05
CA ALA A 195 -41.11 -5.72 11.27
C ALA A 195 -39.81 -5.86 12.08
N GLU A 196 -39.27 -7.08 12.20
CA GLU A 196 -37.99 -7.29 12.88
C GLU A 196 -36.82 -6.65 12.10
N ALA A 197 -36.80 -6.77 10.77
CA ALA A 197 -35.80 -6.10 9.93
C ALA A 197 -35.89 -4.57 10.01
N ALA A 198 -37.09 -4.00 10.13
CA ALA A 198 -37.29 -2.58 10.35
C ALA A 198 -36.78 -2.14 11.74
N ALA A 199 -37.10 -2.90 12.80
CA ALA A 199 -36.63 -2.63 14.16
C ALA A 199 -35.10 -2.73 14.28
N ARG A 200 -34.47 -3.71 13.62
CA ARG A 200 -33.00 -3.82 13.53
C ARG A 200 -32.36 -2.61 12.86
N ARG A 201 -32.87 -2.19 11.69
CA ARG A 201 -32.40 -0.99 10.96
C ARG A 201 -32.56 0.29 11.79
N GLU A 202 -33.65 0.41 12.54
CA GLU A 202 -33.88 1.56 13.42
C GLU A 202 -32.91 1.57 14.61
N ALA A 203 -32.64 0.42 15.23
CA ALA A 203 -31.62 0.29 16.28
C ALA A 203 -30.21 0.59 15.74
N GLU A 204 -29.87 0.12 14.54
CA GLU A 204 -28.61 0.43 13.84
C GLU A 204 -28.48 1.94 13.58
N ARG A 205 -29.55 2.60 13.11
CA ARG A 205 -29.61 4.05 12.91
C ARG A 205 -29.39 4.82 14.22
N GLN A 206 -30.10 4.45 15.28
CA GLN A 206 -29.97 5.09 16.59
C GLN A 206 -28.58 4.87 17.21
N ALA A 207 -27.98 3.70 17.02
CA ALA A 207 -26.60 3.43 17.44
C ALA A 207 -25.57 4.28 16.65
N ALA A 208 -25.76 4.43 15.34
CA ALA A 208 -24.91 5.28 14.50
C ALA A 208 -25.05 6.77 14.87
N GLU A 209 -26.27 7.27 15.10
CA GLU A 209 -26.50 8.63 15.58
C GLU A 209 -25.86 8.86 16.97
N ALA A 210 -25.98 7.90 17.88
CA ALA A 210 -25.37 8.00 19.21
C ALA A 210 -23.83 7.97 19.16
N ALA A 211 -23.24 7.19 18.24
CA ALA A 211 -21.80 7.19 17.99
C ALA A 211 -21.33 8.53 17.40
N ALA A 212 -22.04 9.06 16.40
CA ALA A 212 -21.73 10.35 15.77
C ALA A 212 -21.82 11.53 16.77
N ARG A 213 -22.81 11.52 17.68
CA ARG A 213 -22.92 12.51 18.76
C ARG A 213 -21.73 12.45 19.71
N ARG A 214 -21.34 11.26 20.18
CA ARG A 214 -20.17 11.07 21.06
C ARG A 214 -18.85 11.48 20.39
N GLU A 215 -18.72 11.23 19.08
CA GLU A 215 -17.58 11.71 18.29
C GLU A 215 -17.56 13.25 18.21
N ALA A 216 -18.70 13.89 17.92
CA ALA A 216 -18.80 15.34 17.88
C ALA A 216 -18.54 16.00 19.26
N GLU A 217 -19.05 15.40 20.34
CA GLU A 217 -18.76 15.80 21.72
C GLU A 217 -17.27 15.70 22.05
N ARG A 218 -16.61 14.59 21.65
CA ARG A 218 -15.16 14.41 21.79
C ARG A 218 -14.38 15.47 21.02
N GLN A 219 -14.73 15.72 19.75
CA GLN A 219 -14.05 16.71 18.91
C GLN A 219 -14.25 18.15 19.45
N ALA A 220 -15.43 18.46 20.00
CA ALA A 220 -15.70 19.75 20.64
C ALA A 220 -14.90 19.93 21.95
N ALA A 221 -14.78 18.88 22.77
CA ALA A 221 -13.96 18.88 23.97
C ALA A 221 -12.45 19.03 23.64
N GLU A 222 -11.96 18.29 22.65
CA GLU A 222 -10.57 18.36 22.18
C GLU A 222 -10.25 19.74 21.60
N ALA A 223 -11.13 20.31 20.77
CA ALA A 223 -10.98 21.67 20.26
C ALA A 223 -11.03 22.75 21.36
N THR A 224 -11.77 22.52 22.45
CA THR A 224 -11.82 23.43 23.61
C THR A 224 -10.52 23.35 24.42
N ALA A 225 -10.11 22.14 24.81
CA ALA A 225 -8.84 21.91 25.52
C ALA A 225 -7.63 22.41 24.73
N ARG A 226 -7.65 22.27 23.40
CA ARG A 226 -6.63 22.83 22.51
C ARG A 226 -6.59 24.36 22.57
N ARG A 227 -7.73 25.05 22.51
CA ARG A 227 -7.80 26.52 22.63
C ARG A 227 -7.32 27.00 24.00
N GLU A 228 -7.65 26.28 25.07
CA GLU A 228 -7.16 26.57 26.42
C GLU A 228 -5.64 26.41 26.50
N ALA A 229 -5.07 25.33 25.94
CA ALA A 229 -3.63 25.11 25.88
C ALA A 229 -2.91 26.17 25.01
N GLU A 230 -3.46 26.53 23.85
CA GLU A 230 -2.93 27.60 22.99
C GLU A 230 -2.97 28.97 23.72
N SER A 231 -4.05 29.27 24.47
CA SER A 231 -4.18 30.47 25.29
C SER A 231 -3.18 30.50 26.46
N GLN A 232 -3.02 29.39 27.18
CA GLN A 232 -2.06 29.27 28.29
C GLN A 232 -0.60 29.39 27.78
N ALA A 233 -0.29 28.82 26.62
CA ALA A 233 1.01 28.96 25.99
C ALA A 233 1.28 30.41 25.56
N ALA A 234 0.29 31.10 24.98
CA ALA A 234 0.38 32.51 24.64
C ALA A 234 0.61 33.38 25.90
N GLU A 235 -0.16 33.17 26.97
CA GLU A 235 0.02 33.91 28.22
C GLU A 235 1.39 33.64 28.87
N ALA A 236 1.84 32.39 28.89
CA ALA A 236 3.17 32.03 29.40
C ALA A 236 4.31 32.66 28.57
N SER A 237 4.13 32.81 27.25
CA SER A 237 5.09 33.50 26.40
C SER A 237 5.12 35.01 26.64
N ALA A 238 3.95 35.64 26.80
CA ALA A 238 3.82 37.06 27.10
C ALA A 238 4.40 37.41 28.49
N ARG A 239 4.16 36.56 29.50
CA ARG A 239 4.77 36.69 30.84
C ARG A 239 6.30 36.65 30.77
N ARG A 240 6.87 35.67 30.06
CA ARG A 240 8.34 35.57 29.87
C ARG A 240 8.93 36.75 29.11
N GLU A 241 8.22 37.29 28.12
CA GLU A 241 8.67 38.50 27.44
C GLU A 241 8.60 39.73 28.35
N ALA A 242 7.53 39.91 29.12
CA ALA A 242 7.44 40.99 30.10
C ALA A 242 8.53 40.89 31.19
N GLU A 243 8.83 39.70 31.68
CA GLU A 243 9.95 39.43 32.58
C GLU A 243 11.30 39.81 31.95
N ARG A 244 11.53 39.44 30.68
CA ARG A 244 12.75 39.81 29.94
C ARG A 244 12.88 41.33 29.76
N GLN A 245 11.80 42.00 29.34
CA GLN A 245 11.77 43.45 29.18
C GLN A 245 11.98 44.18 30.52
N ALA A 246 11.42 43.66 31.62
CA ALA A 246 11.65 44.20 32.97
C ALA A 246 13.10 44.03 33.42
N ALA A 247 13.72 42.87 33.14
CA ALA A 247 15.13 42.61 33.43
C ALA A 247 16.07 43.50 32.58
N GLU A 248 15.80 43.64 31.28
CA GLU A 248 16.52 44.56 30.39
C GLU A 248 16.42 46.02 30.87
N ALA A 249 15.22 46.46 31.31
CA ALA A 249 15.00 47.81 31.84
C ALA A 249 15.69 48.02 33.20
N ALA A 250 15.74 47.00 34.07
CA ALA A 250 16.46 47.06 35.33
C ALA A 250 17.99 47.16 35.10
N ALA A 251 18.53 46.34 34.20
CA ALA A 251 19.95 46.35 33.83
C ALA A 251 20.37 47.70 33.21
N ARG A 252 19.52 48.31 32.36
CA ARG A 252 19.75 49.67 31.84
C ARG A 252 19.82 50.71 32.96
N ARG A 253 18.84 50.72 33.88
CA ARG A 253 18.82 51.65 35.01
C ARG A 253 20.03 51.48 35.94
N GLU A 254 20.50 50.25 36.14
CA GLU A 254 21.72 50.00 36.90
C GLU A 254 22.95 50.52 36.16
N ALA A 255 23.09 50.24 34.86
CA ALA A 255 24.20 50.76 34.05
C ALA A 255 24.22 52.29 33.99
N GLU A 256 23.06 52.93 33.87
CA GLU A 256 22.88 54.39 33.96
C GLU A 256 23.33 54.92 35.34
N ARG A 257 22.95 54.24 36.44
CA ARG A 257 23.38 54.62 37.79
C ARG A 257 24.90 54.45 37.99
N GLN A 258 25.47 53.34 37.52
CA GLN A 258 26.91 53.08 37.58
C GLN A 258 27.70 54.11 36.73
N ALA A 259 27.19 54.49 35.56
CA ALA A 259 27.78 55.55 34.73
C ALA A 259 27.72 56.92 35.42
N ALA A 260 26.59 57.27 36.04
CA ALA A 260 26.43 58.50 36.81
C ALA A 260 27.35 58.54 38.05
N GLU A 261 27.44 57.45 38.81
CA GLU A 261 28.38 57.30 39.93
C GLU A 261 29.84 57.46 39.44
N ALA A 262 30.20 56.86 38.30
CA ALA A 262 31.54 56.97 37.73
C ALA A 262 31.85 58.39 37.22
N SER A 263 30.88 59.11 36.62
CA SER A 263 31.08 60.50 36.22
C SER A 263 31.23 61.43 37.42
N ALA A 264 30.42 61.25 38.47
CA ALA A 264 30.50 62.02 39.70
C ALA A 264 31.84 61.80 40.44
N ARG A 265 32.36 60.55 40.46
CA ARG A 265 33.71 60.26 41.00
C ARG A 265 34.80 60.98 40.21
N ARG A 266 34.79 60.91 38.88
CA ARG A 266 35.76 61.61 38.02
C ARG A 266 35.70 63.13 38.20
N GLU A 267 34.51 63.69 38.38
CA GLU A 267 34.37 65.12 38.66
C GLU A 267 34.91 65.48 40.05
N ALA A 268 34.60 64.70 41.09
CA ALA A 268 35.14 64.90 42.43
C ALA A 268 36.68 64.75 42.49
N GLU A 269 37.23 63.76 41.78
CA GLU A 269 38.69 63.57 41.61
C GLU A 269 39.32 64.79 40.92
N ARG A 270 38.69 65.30 39.85
CA ARG A 270 39.14 66.52 39.15
C ARG A 270 39.06 67.76 40.07
N GLN A 271 37.96 67.96 40.77
CA GLN A 271 37.78 69.08 41.70
C GLN A 271 38.80 69.01 42.85
N ALA A 272 39.10 67.81 43.36
CA ALA A 272 40.14 67.59 44.37
C ALA A 272 41.55 67.89 43.83
N ALA A 273 41.86 67.49 42.59
CA ALA A 273 43.12 67.80 41.93
C ALA A 273 43.28 69.31 41.66
N GLU A 274 42.23 69.99 41.17
CA GLU A 274 42.23 71.45 41.01
C GLU A 274 42.40 72.18 42.35
N ALA A 275 41.75 71.71 43.42
CA ALA A 275 41.92 72.26 44.76
C ALA A 275 43.31 72.00 45.35
N ALA A 276 43.92 70.85 45.07
CA ALA A 276 45.30 70.54 45.47
C ALA A 276 46.30 71.45 44.74
N ALA A 277 46.15 71.60 43.42
CA ALA A 277 46.99 72.48 42.59
C ALA A 277 46.89 73.96 43.02
N ARG A 278 45.70 74.44 43.39
CA ARG A 278 45.52 75.78 43.97
C ARG A 278 46.28 75.94 45.29
N ARG A 279 46.13 74.99 46.23
CA ARG A 279 46.85 75.00 47.52
C ARG A 279 48.36 74.92 47.35
N GLU A 280 48.85 74.23 46.31
CA GLU A 280 50.28 74.21 46.00
C GLU A 280 50.74 75.55 45.41
N ALA A 281 49.99 76.14 44.47
CA ALA A 281 50.29 77.47 43.93
C ALA A 281 50.27 78.56 45.01
N GLU A 282 49.31 78.52 45.94
CA GLU A 282 49.24 79.39 47.12
C GLU A 282 50.49 79.23 48.01
N ARG A 283 50.93 78.00 48.28
CA ARG A 283 52.18 77.73 49.02
C ARG A 283 53.42 78.23 48.28
N GLN A 284 53.50 78.01 46.96
CA GLN A 284 54.63 78.49 46.15
C GLN A 284 54.65 80.03 46.08
N ALA A 285 53.49 80.69 46.06
CA ALA A 285 53.40 82.15 46.12
C ALA A 285 53.86 82.68 47.49
N ALA A 286 53.34 82.12 48.58
CA ALA A 286 53.73 82.48 49.94
C ALA A 286 55.23 82.23 50.21
N GLN A 287 55.80 81.14 49.67
CA GLN A 287 57.24 80.88 49.75
C GLN A 287 58.03 81.96 49.01
N ARG A 288 57.67 82.30 47.76
CA ARG A 288 58.35 83.37 47.00
C ARG A 288 58.25 84.75 47.68
N GLU A 289 57.15 85.02 48.36
CA GLU A 289 56.99 86.25 49.15
C GLU A 289 57.88 86.24 50.40
N ALA A 290 57.96 85.11 51.12
CA ALA A 290 58.88 84.94 52.24
C ALA A 290 60.35 85.01 51.80
N ASP A 291 60.72 84.39 50.68
CA ASP A 291 62.06 84.44 50.08
C ASP A 291 62.42 85.89 49.71
N ARG A 292 61.49 86.63 49.08
CA ARG A 292 61.67 88.05 48.77
C ARG A 292 61.90 88.87 50.04
N LEU A 293 61.05 88.72 51.06
CA LEU A 293 61.16 89.47 52.31
C LEU A 293 62.46 89.13 53.07
N ALA A 294 62.93 87.89 52.98
CA ALA A 294 64.23 87.49 53.52
C ALA A 294 65.40 88.17 52.79
N ILE A 295 65.36 88.25 51.46
CA ILE A 295 66.35 88.98 50.66
C ILE A 295 66.31 90.49 50.97
N GLU A 296 65.12 91.08 51.04
CA GLU A 296 64.93 92.51 51.34
C GLU A 296 65.45 92.88 52.73
N LYS A 297 65.22 92.00 53.73
CA LYS A 297 65.79 92.13 55.08
C LYS A 297 67.32 91.96 55.08
N ALA A 298 67.85 90.96 54.37
CA ALA A 298 69.30 90.71 54.33
C ALA A 298 70.07 91.85 53.66
N LEU A 299 69.52 92.43 52.58
CA LEU A 299 70.09 93.63 51.94
C LEU A 299 70.10 94.83 52.88
N HIS A 300 69.03 95.03 53.67
CA HIS A 300 68.99 96.10 54.66
C HIS A 300 69.93 95.85 55.85
N GLU A 301 70.12 94.59 56.27
CA GLU A 301 71.14 94.24 57.27
C GLU A 301 72.57 94.50 56.74
N GLU A 302 72.88 94.14 55.49
CA GLU A 302 74.16 94.48 54.85
C GLU A 302 74.36 95.99 54.69
N GLU A 303 73.30 96.75 54.35
CA GLU A 303 73.36 98.21 54.25
C GLU A 303 73.62 98.87 55.61
N ASN A 304 72.97 98.40 56.68
CA ASN A 304 73.23 98.85 58.04
C ASN A 304 74.65 98.50 58.51
N GLU A 305 75.16 97.30 58.19
CA GLU A 305 76.55 96.93 58.46
C GLU A 305 77.55 97.82 57.70
N ARG A 306 77.29 98.12 56.42
CA ARG A 306 78.09 99.05 55.62
C ARG A 306 78.11 100.46 56.23
N GLN A 307 76.95 101.00 56.62
CA GLN A 307 76.86 102.32 57.28
C GLN A 307 77.57 102.33 58.65
N ALA A 308 77.50 101.24 59.41
CA ALA A 308 78.23 101.10 60.67
C ALA A 308 79.76 101.04 60.47
N ILE A 309 80.22 100.34 59.43
CA ILE A 309 81.64 100.28 59.03
C ILE A 309 82.13 101.64 58.55
N GLU A 310 81.35 102.34 57.71
CA GLU A 310 81.66 103.69 57.22
C GLU A 310 81.79 104.69 58.39
N THR A 311 80.80 104.70 59.29
CA THR A 311 80.84 105.50 60.54
C THR A 311 82.05 105.16 61.41
N ALA A 312 82.40 103.87 61.54
CA ALA A 312 83.57 103.45 62.29
C ALA A 312 84.90 103.90 61.64
N ILE A 313 84.98 103.92 60.31
CA ILE A 313 86.13 104.45 59.55
C ILE A 313 86.22 105.96 59.74
N GLU A 314 85.11 106.71 59.70
CA GLU A 314 85.11 108.14 60.01
C GLU A 314 85.57 108.43 61.44
N HIS A 315 85.08 107.69 62.43
CA HIS A 315 85.48 107.84 63.83
C HIS A 315 86.97 107.51 64.05
N GLU A 316 87.47 106.41 63.46
CA GLU A 316 88.87 106.00 63.60
C GLU A 316 89.82 106.90 62.80
N THR A 317 89.41 107.45 61.65
CA THR A 317 90.22 108.46 60.93
C THR A 317 90.26 109.82 61.64
N GLN A 318 89.15 110.27 62.24
CA GLN A 318 89.15 111.45 63.12
C GLN A 318 90.07 111.24 64.33
N ARG A 319 90.02 110.06 64.95
CA ARG A 319 90.92 109.68 66.04
C ARG A 319 92.38 109.64 65.60
N GLN A 320 92.70 109.03 64.46
CA GLN A 320 94.07 108.97 63.94
C GLN A 320 94.59 110.36 63.58
N ALA A 321 93.75 111.28 63.08
CA ALA A 321 94.14 112.68 62.88
C ALA A 321 94.46 113.41 64.20
N ALA A 322 93.71 113.13 65.28
CA ALA A 322 94.02 113.65 66.61
C ALA A 322 95.31 113.05 67.19
N GLU A 323 95.50 111.73 67.08
CA GLU A 323 96.73 111.05 67.49
C GLU A 323 97.94 111.49 66.66
N GLU A 324 97.79 111.79 65.35
CA GLU A 324 98.88 112.32 64.52
C GLU A 324 99.20 113.78 64.87
N ALA A 325 98.21 114.62 65.15
CA ALA A 325 98.44 115.98 65.66
C ALA A 325 99.21 115.96 66.99
N GLN A 326 98.87 115.04 67.90
CA GLN A 326 99.59 114.83 69.15
C GLN A 326 100.98 114.22 68.93
N ARG A 327 101.16 113.34 67.94
CA ARG A 327 102.50 112.86 67.54
C ARG A 327 103.36 113.97 66.92
N ARG A 328 102.79 114.90 66.15
CA ARG A 328 103.53 116.04 65.58
C ARG A 328 104.04 117.00 66.65
N SER A 329 103.30 117.23 67.74
CA SER A 329 103.80 118.04 68.87
C SER A 329 104.89 117.34 69.68
N LEU A 330 104.83 116.01 69.82
CA LEU A 330 105.83 115.23 70.55
C LEU A 330 107.10 114.91 69.72
N ALA A 331 106.96 114.63 68.43
CA ALA A 331 108.08 114.26 67.54
C ALA A 331 109.08 115.40 67.30
N ALA A 332 108.66 116.66 67.52
CA ALA A 332 109.54 117.83 67.46
C ALA A 332 110.66 117.83 68.54
N SER A 333 110.58 116.96 69.55
CA SER A 333 111.46 116.97 70.72
C SER A 333 112.40 115.74 70.85
N ALA A 334 112.31 114.76 69.95
CA ALA A 334 112.90 113.42 70.16
C ALA A 334 113.67 112.82 68.97
N ALA A 335 114.13 113.65 68.02
CA ALA A 335 114.77 113.19 66.78
C ALA A 335 116.32 113.15 66.85
N ALA A 336 116.89 112.28 67.69
CA ALA A 336 118.35 112.09 67.77
C ALA A 336 118.79 110.62 67.94
N LEU A 337 119.77 110.19 67.12
CA LEU A 337 120.68 109.04 67.30
C LEU A 337 120.12 107.59 67.26
N VAL A 338 119.70 107.10 66.09
CA VAL A 338 119.90 105.67 65.67
C VAL A 338 120.05 105.60 64.13
N PRO A 339 121.03 104.86 63.56
CA PRO A 339 121.09 104.60 62.11
C PRO A 339 120.08 103.51 61.68
N LYS A 340 119.47 103.64 60.49
CA LYS A 340 118.49 102.68 59.96
C LYS A 340 119.09 101.81 58.85
N ILE A 341 119.06 100.49 59.06
CA ILE A 341 119.01 99.54 57.94
C ILE A 341 117.59 99.61 57.36
N LYS A 342 117.45 99.65 56.03
CA LYS A 342 116.14 99.52 55.36
C LYS A 342 115.53 98.17 55.70
N ALA A 343 114.24 98.14 56.07
CA ALA A 343 113.50 96.89 56.11
C ALA A 343 113.39 96.29 54.70
N GLU A 344 113.05 95.00 54.58
CA GLU A 344 112.87 94.35 53.27
C GLU A 344 111.78 95.08 52.45
N GLU A 345 110.70 95.52 53.11
CA GLU A 345 109.63 96.38 52.55
C GLU A 345 110.06 97.79 52.09
N GLN A 346 111.29 98.21 52.38
CA GLN A 346 111.87 99.49 51.97
C GLN A 346 113.07 99.32 51.02
N THR A 347 113.41 98.08 50.71
CA THR A 347 114.51 97.71 49.83
C THR A 347 113.97 97.48 48.42
N VAL A 348 114.50 98.21 47.45
CA VAL A 348 114.10 98.16 46.05
C VAL A 348 115.06 97.30 45.27
N VAL A 349 114.62 96.15 44.78
CA VAL A 349 115.40 95.29 43.87
C VAL A 349 114.89 95.48 42.45
N MET A 350 115.79 95.80 41.52
CA MET A 350 115.45 95.82 40.09
C MET A 350 115.75 94.48 39.44
N ILE A 351 114.82 93.98 38.61
CA ILE A 351 115.02 92.82 37.75
C ILE A 351 115.08 93.31 36.29
N ALA A 352 116.16 92.97 35.59
CA ALA A 352 116.29 93.11 34.14
C ALA A 352 116.52 91.71 33.53
N ASP A 353 115.59 91.22 32.73
CA ASP A 353 115.65 89.93 32.02
C ASP A 353 114.64 90.05 30.87
N ASP A 354 114.98 89.68 29.63
CA ASP A 354 114.11 89.96 28.47
C ASP A 354 112.82 89.12 28.49
N SER A 355 112.86 87.96 29.14
CA SER A 355 111.74 87.06 29.30
C SER A 355 110.77 87.58 30.36
N LYS A 356 109.64 88.12 29.88
CA LYS A 356 108.51 88.56 30.72
C LYS A 356 108.03 87.47 31.70
N VAL A 357 108.19 86.19 31.35
CA VAL A 357 107.85 85.05 32.22
C VAL A 357 108.84 84.95 33.40
N VAL A 358 110.14 85.12 33.14
CA VAL A 358 111.17 85.12 34.18
C VAL A 358 111.04 86.37 35.06
N ARG A 359 110.86 87.57 34.48
CA ARG A 359 110.59 88.80 35.24
C ARG A 359 109.43 88.64 36.21
N VAL A 360 108.28 88.15 35.74
CA VAL A 360 107.09 87.94 36.59
C VAL A 360 107.31 86.84 37.64
N LYS A 361 108.04 85.76 37.32
CA LYS A 361 108.35 84.72 38.31
C LYS A 361 109.25 85.27 39.42
N THR A 362 110.39 85.86 39.07
CA THR A 362 111.37 86.38 40.03
C THR A 362 110.81 87.59 40.78
N SER A 363 109.96 88.42 40.15
CA SER A 363 109.23 89.49 40.85
C SER A 363 108.28 88.94 41.92
N ARG A 364 107.53 87.87 41.63
CA ARG A 364 106.67 87.21 42.64
C ARG A 364 107.48 86.63 43.79
N LEU A 365 108.64 86.00 43.52
CA LEU A 365 109.56 85.52 44.55
C LEU A 365 110.03 86.67 45.45
N LEU A 366 110.61 87.73 44.87
CA LEU A 366 111.14 88.85 45.66
C LEU A 366 110.02 89.59 46.43
N THR A 367 108.83 89.73 45.85
CA THR A 367 107.66 90.34 46.52
C THR A 367 107.13 89.45 47.66
N ALA A 368 107.21 88.12 47.55
CA ALA A 368 106.89 87.21 48.65
C ALA A 368 107.89 87.33 49.82
N HIS A 369 109.16 87.62 49.51
CA HIS A 369 110.17 88.08 50.49
C HIS A 369 110.07 89.58 50.83
N ARG A 370 108.91 90.20 50.58
CA ARG A 370 108.53 91.58 50.92
C ARG A 370 109.38 92.69 50.26
N TYR A 371 110.29 92.38 49.35
CA TYR A 371 111.04 93.39 48.60
C TYR A 371 110.12 94.19 47.67
N GLN A 372 110.40 95.49 47.52
CA GLN A 372 109.84 96.27 46.42
C GLN A 372 110.56 95.90 45.12
N VAL A 373 109.82 95.59 44.06
CA VAL A 373 110.42 95.11 42.81
C VAL A 373 110.18 96.09 41.67
N LEU A 374 111.26 96.60 41.08
CA LEU A 374 111.22 97.25 39.77
C LEU A 374 111.51 96.22 38.68
N MET A 375 110.83 96.33 37.54
CA MET A 375 111.06 95.47 36.37
C MET A 375 111.43 96.33 35.17
N ALA A 376 112.59 96.04 34.59
CA ALA A 376 113.05 96.60 33.32
C ALA A 376 112.98 95.52 32.25
N GLU A 377 112.55 95.88 31.03
CA GLU A 377 112.30 94.87 29.98
C GLU A 377 113.56 94.47 29.19
N ASP A 378 114.62 95.29 29.25
CA ASP A 378 115.96 95.03 28.70
C ASP A 378 117.02 95.87 29.46
N GLY A 379 118.29 95.75 29.06
CA GLY A 379 119.40 96.49 29.69
C GLY A 379 119.40 98.01 29.44
N LEU A 380 118.87 98.49 28.31
CA LEU A 380 118.71 99.92 28.02
C LEU A 380 117.60 100.51 28.90
N ASP A 381 116.49 99.79 29.07
CA ASP A 381 115.42 100.21 29.96
C ASP A 381 115.88 100.22 31.43
N ALA A 382 116.66 99.21 31.84
CA ALA A 382 117.28 99.20 33.17
C ALA A 382 118.17 100.43 33.38
N ALA A 383 119.05 100.76 32.43
CA ALA A 383 119.88 101.96 32.50
C ALA A 383 119.03 103.25 32.67
N ARG A 384 117.98 103.42 31.86
CA ARG A 384 117.06 104.58 31.95
C ARG A 384 116.35 104.65 33.31
N GLN A 385 115.81 103.53 33.80
CA GLN A 385 115.11 103.50 35.09
C GLN A 385 116.08 103.81 36.25
N ILE A 386 117.31 103.27 36.22
CA ILE A 386 118.33 103.50 37.24
C ILE A 386 118.82 104.95 37.28
N GLU A 387 118.91 105.64 36.13
CA GLU A 387 119.27 107.07 36.06
C GLU A 387 118.22 107.98 36.75
N VAL A 388 116.94 107.60 36.68
CA VAL A 388 115.83 108.31 37.36
C VAL A 388 115.77 107.92 38.84
N SER A 389 115.86 106.63 39.16
CA SER A 389 115.78 106.10 40.52
C SER A 389 116.69 104.88 40.68
N THR A 390 117.82 105.06 41.36
CA THR A 390 118.75 103.96 41.67
C THR A 390 118.12 102.95 42.62
N PRO A 391 118.00 101.65 42.27
CA PRO A 391 117.57 100.60 43.19
C PRO A 391 118.65 100.32 44.25
N ASP A 392 118.32 99.51 45.25
CA ASP A 392 119.28 99.04 46.26
C ASP A 392 120.08 97.82 45.78
N VAL A 393 119.52 96.98 44.89
CA VAL A 393 120.22 95.90 44.16
C VAL A 393 119.68 95.79 42.73
N LEU A 394 120.56 95.50 41.77
CA LEU A 394 120.19 95.05 40.43
C LEU A 394 120.43 93.55 40.27
N VAL A 395 119.41 92.82 39.83
CA VAL A 395 119.50 91.45 39.31
C VAL A 395 119.29 91.54 37.81
N THR A 396 120.34 91.29 37.02
CA THR A 396 120.30 91.38 35.55
C THR A 396 120.62 90.04 34.93
N ASP A 397 119.88 89.67 33.89
CA ASP A 397 120.30 88.62 32.97
C ASP A 397 121.50 89.08 32.14
N GLU A 398 122.22 88.11 31.59
CA GLU A 398 123.28 88.34 30.61
C GLU A 398 122.71 88.65 29.22
N ASP A 399 121.97 87.72 28.62
CA ASP A 399 121.76 87.60 27.17
C ASP A 399 120.60 88.48 26.63
N MET A 400 120.47 89.70 27.16
CA MET A 400 119.45 90.65 26.74
C MET A 400 119.78 91.31 25.39
N PRO A 401 118.77 91.51 24.50
CA PRO A 401 118.95 92.20 23.23
C PRO A 401 119.24 93.70 23.42
N GLY A 402 119.97 94.29 22.47
CA GLY A 402 120.30 95.73 22.46
C GLY A 402 121.44 96.10 23.41
N MET A 403 121.28 95.84 24.72
CA MET A 403 122.32 95.99 25.73
C MET A 403 122.31 94.80 26.69
N ASN A 404 123.41 94.05 26.70
CA ASN A 404 123.56 92.86 27.53
C ASN A 404 123.97 93.20 28.97
N GLY A 405 123.79 92.27 29.91
CA GLY A 405 124.03 92.52 31.35
C GLY A 405 125.46 92.98 31.68
N LEU A 406 126.46 92.53 30.91
CA LEU A 406 127.86 92.93 31.08
C LEU A 406 128.15 94.35 30.56
N GLN A 407 127.50 94.76 29.48
CA GLN A 407 127.56 96.14 28.97
C GLN A 407 126.89 97.10 29.94
N LEU A 408 125.70 96.73 30.45
CA LEU A 408 125.00 97.47 31.49
C LEU A 408 125.85 97.64 32.75
N ALA A 409 126.45 96.55 33.26
CA ALA A 409 127.34 96.61 34.42
C ALA A 409 128.51 97.59 34.21
N ARG A 410 129.17 97.54 33.05
CA ARG A 410 130.27 98.48 32.72
C ARG A 410 129.82 99.94 32.65
N GLN A 411 128.65 100.22 32.07
CA GLN A 411 128.08 101.57 32.03
C GLN A 411 127.74 102.07 33.45
N LEU A 412 127.11 101.23 34.27
CA LEU A 412 126.77 101.57 35.66
C LEU A 412 128.01 101.77 36.53
N ARG A 413 129.10 101.04 36.27
CA ARG A 413 130.40 101.20 36.94
C ARG A 413 131.18 102.44 36.49
N ALA A 414 130.99 102.89 35.25
CA ALA A 414 131.61 104.12 34.75
C ALA A 414 130.96 105.40 35.30
N ASN A 415 129.70 105.35 35.75
CA ASN A 415 128.98 106.50 36.32
C ASN A 415 129.16 106.54 37.86
N PRO A 416 129.76 107.61 38.45
CA PRO A 416 130.00 107.70 39.89
C PRO A 416 128.77 107.55 40.79
N ARG A 417 127.55 107.84 40.29
CA ARG A 417 126.30 107.66 41.06
C ARG A 417 125.90 106.19 41.22
N THR A 418 126.27 105.34 40.27
CA THR A 418 125.91 103.91 40.22
C THR A 418 127.11 102.98 40.40
N ALA A 419 128.32 103.53 40.50
CA ALA A 419 129.56 102.78 40.62
C ALA A 419 129.63 101.82 41.84
N ARG A 420 128.81 102.04 42.89
CA ARG A 420 128.69 101.15 44.05
C ARG A 420 127.46 100.24 44.06
N LEU A 421 126.51 100.39 43.12
CA LEU A 421 125.26 99.61 43.07
C LEU A 421 125.56 98.10 43.01
N PRO A 422 124.97 97.21 43.83
CA PRO A 422 125.26 95.79 43.75
C PRO A 422 124.58 95.18 42.52
N ILE A 423 125.35 94.43 41.73
CA ILE A 423 124.91 93.79 40.49
C ILE A 423 125.10 92.28 40.62
N ILE A 424 123.98 91.57 40.63
CA ILE A 424 123.93 90.11 40.45
C ILE A 424 123.68 89.87 38.96
N LEU A 425 124.67 89.33 38.26
CA LEU A 425 124.50 88.82 36.90
C LEU A 425 123.95 87.39 36.96
N VAL A 426 122.96 87.12 36.13
CA VAL A 426 122.36 85.80 35.94
C VAL A 426 122.73 85.33 34.54
N THR A 427 123.24 84.10 34.38
CA THR A 427 123.84 83.60 33.13
C THR A 427 123.59 82.09 32.97
N SER A 428 123.65 81.57 31.74
CA SER A 428 123.65 80.11 31.48
C SER A 428 125.03 79.44 31.64
N ASP A 429 126.04 80.23 32.02
CA ASP A 429 127.41 79.87 32.43
C ASP A 429 128.39 79.39 31.34
N ASN A 430 129.58 79.98 31.40
CA ASN A 430 130.84 79.44 30.89
C ASN A 430 131.97 80.15 31.67
N GLU A 431 133.02 79.43 32.09
CA GLU A 431 134.00 79.96 33.06
C GLU A 431 134.75 81.22 32.56
N GLN A 432 134.98 81.30 31.24
CA GLN A 432 135.51 82.49 30.57
C GLN A 432 134.69 83.77 30.84
N LEU A 433 133.38 83.62 31.06
CA LEU A 433 132.49 84.73 31.35
C LEU A 433 132.67 85.27 32.76
N ARG A 434 132.93 84.41 33.75
CA ARG A 434 133.08 84.83 35.15
C ARG A 434 134.26 85.81 35.30
N ALA A 435 135.33 85.61 34.54
CA ALA A 435 136.43 86.57 34.40
C ALA A 435 135.98 87.90 33.74
N ASN A 436 135.21 87.83 32.65
CA ASN A 436 134.67 89.01 31.95
C ASN A 436 133.66 89.81 32.80
N ALA A 437 132.96 89.15 33.71
CA ALA A 437 131.99 89.71 34.65
C ALA A 437 132.67 90.43 35.82
N ALA A 438 133.69 89.82 36.44
CA ALA A 438 134.53 90.49 37.42
C ALA A 438 135.21 91.74 36.80
N ALA A 439 135.71 91.64 35.56
CA ALA A 439 136.26 92.77 34.81
C ALA A 439 135.19 93.79 34.34
N ALA A 440 133.90 93.43 34.38
CA ALA A 440 132.78 94.36 34.18
C ALA A 440 132.32 95.04 35.49
N GLY A 441 132.86 94.61 36.64
CA GLY A 441 132.47 95.09 37.97
C GLY A 441 131.18 94.47 38.51
N VAL A 442 130.75 93.32 37.99
CA VAL A 442 129.65 92.52 38.57
C VAL A 442 130.11 91.92 39.90
N ASP A 443 129.25 91.97 40.92
CA ASP A 443 129.59 91.52 42.29
C ASP A 443 129.33 90.01 42.50
N VAL A 444 128.29 89.46 41.88
CA VAL A 444 127.92 88.03 41.96
C VAL A 444 127.48 87.52 40.58
N VAL A 445 127.92 86.32 40.21
CA VAL A 445 127.51 85.62 38.97
C VAL A 445 126.80 84.31 39.31
N LEU A 446 125.51 84.24 38.97
CA LEU A 446 124.58 83.16 39.33
C LEU A 446 124.15 82.36 38.09
N GLY A 447 124.30 81.03 38.12
CA GLY A 447 123.97 80.16 36.99
C GLY A 447 122.47 79.84 36.90
N LYS A 448 121.89 79.86 35.70
CA LYS A 448 120.55 79.35 35.39
C LYS A 448 120.62 77.81 35.22
N PRO A 449 119.75 77.00 35.86
CA PRO A 449 118.75 77.36 36.88
C PRO A 449 119.37 77.44 38.29
N TYR A 450 118.97 78.47 39.06
CA TYR A 450 119.40 78.66 40.45
C TYR A 450 118.27 78.32 41.45
N PRO A 451 118.60 77.84 42.67
CA PRO A 451 117.66 77.78 43.78
C PRO A 451 117.20 79.18 44.20
N GLU A 452 115.91 79.32 44.51
CA GLU A 452 115.29 80.62 44.82
C GLU A 452 115.87 81.24 46.10
N GLU A 453 116.11 80.43 47.14
CA GLU A 453 116.78 80.84 48.38
C GLU A 453 118.20 81.39 48.17
N GLN A 454 118.93 80.90 47.16
CA GLN A 454 120.29 81.34 46.88
C GLN A 454 120.32 82.80 46.39
N LEU A 455 119.34 83.20 45.58
CA LEU A 455 119.20 84.59 45.13
C LEU A 455 118.89 85.53 46.32
N ILE A 456 117.96 85.14 47.21
CA ILE A 456 117.61 85.92 48.41
C ILE A 456 118.84 86.09 49.33
N SER A 457 119.58 85.00 49.56
CA SER A 457 120.79 85.01 50.40
C SER A 457 121.86 85.98 49.86
N HIS A 458 122.11 85.96 48.54
CA HIS A 458 123.05 86.89 47.90
C HIS A 458 122.58 88.35 47.96
N ILE A 459 121.30 88.63 47.75
CA ILE A 459 120.71 89.98 47.90
C ILE A 459 120.92 90.48 49.34
N GLN A 460 120.54 89.69 50.34
CA GLN A 460 120.71 90.04 51.75
C GLN A 460 122.19 90.18 52.14
N GLN A 461 123.11 89.43 51.54
CA GLN A 461 124.55 89.57 51.77
C GLN A 461 125.10 90.87 51.17
N LEU A 462 124.79 91.19 49.92
CA LEU A 462 125.24 92.42 49.26
C LEU A 462 124.73 93.69 49.96
N LEU A 463 123.46 93.71 50.37
CA LEU A 463 122.86 94.81 51.12
C LEU A 463 123.54 95.02 52.49
N ARG A 464 123.85 93.93 53.21
CA ARG A 464 124.61 94.01 54.47
C ARG A 464 126.04 94.49 54.25
N ASN A 465 126.68 94.14 53.14
CA ASN A 465 128.00 94.65 52.81
C ASN A 465 127.98 96.16 52.50
N GLN A 466 126.99 96.64 51.76
CA GLN A 466 126.81 98.08 51.51
C GLN A 466 126.47 98.88 52.78
N ALA A 467 125.66 98.34 53.69
CA ALA A 467 125.33 99.01 54.95
C ALA A 467 126.55 99.21 55.88
N ASN A 468 127.69 98.59 55.56
CA ASN A 468 128.92 98.58 56.35
C ASN A 468 130.15 99.18 55.61
N ALA A 469 129.98 99.87 54.45
CA ALA A 469 131.09 100.29 53.56
C ALA A 469 130.87 101.61 52.77
#